data_AF-A0A091QDK3-F1
#
_entry.id   AF-A0A091QDK3-F1
#
_cell.length_a   1.000
_cell.length_b   1.000
_cell.length_c   1.000
_cell.angle_alpha   90.00
_cell.angle_beta   90.00
_cell.angle_gamma   90.00
#
_symmetry.space_group_name_H-M   'P 1'
#
loop_
_entity.id
_entity.type
_entity.pdbx_description
1 polymer ?
#
loop_
_entity_poly.entity_id
_entity_poly.type
_entity_poly.pdbx_seq_one_letter_code
_entity_poly.pdbx_strand_id
1 'polypeptide(L)' 'EPYIEIFEQPRQRGMRFRYKCEGRSAGSIPGEHSTENNKTFPSIQV' A
#
# COMPACT_ATOMS: atom_id res chain seq x y z
N GLU A 1 -21.00 2.17 18.18
CA GLU A 1 -20.36 3.45 17.82
C GLU A 1 -19.80 3.31 16.41
N PRO A 2 -19.71 4.39 15.61
CA PRO A 2 -19.06 4.32 14.30
C PRO A 2 -17.57 4.05 14.47
N TYR A 3 -17.05 3.03 13.79
CA TYR A 3 -15.63 2.69 13.78
C TYR A 3 -15.20 2.26 12.38
N ILE A 4 -13.89 2.13 12.17
CA ILE A 4 -13.31 1.55 10.95
C ILE A 4 -12.24 0.55 11.36
N GLU A 5 -11.96 -0.40 10.48
CA GLU A 5 -10.91 -1.39 10.65
C GLU A 5 -9.97 -1.39 9.43
N ILE A 6 -8.67 -1.54 9.68
CA ILE A 6 -7.71 -1.75 8.60
C ILE A 6 -7.79 -3.23 8.20
N PHE A 7 -8.32 -3.50 7.01
CA PHE A 7 -8.44 -4.86 6.49
C PHE A 7 -7.11 -5.40 5.95
N GLU A 8 -6.33 -4.53 5.29
CA GLU A 8 -4.97 -4.88 4.87
C GLU A 8 -3.99 -3.74 5.14
N GLN A 9 -2.94 -4.04 5.89
CA GLN A 9 -1.87 -3.10 6.22
C GLN A 9 -0.95 -2.87 5.01
N PRO A 10 -0.31 -1.69 4.91
CA PRO A 10 0.77 -1.49 3.95
C PRO A 10 1.97 -2.36 4.30
N ARG A 11 2.67 -2.85 3.28
CA ARG A 11 3.93 -3.55 3.48
C ARG A 11 4.94 -2.67 4.21
N GLN A 12 5.50 -3.18 5.29
CA GLN A 12 6.41 -2.42 6.15
C GLN A 12 7.72 -2.00 5.45
N ARG A 13 8.18 -2.77 4.44
CA ARG A 13 9.48 -2.57 3.77
C ARG A 13 9.39 -2.75 2.25
N GLY A 14 10.41 -2.25 1.55
CA GLY A 14 10.55 -2.44 0.10
C GLY A 14 9.95 -1.31 -0.74
N MET A 15 9.22 -0.37 -0.14
CA MET A 15 8.81 0.86 -0.82
C MET A 15 9.89 1.93 -0.73
N ARG A 16 10.17 2.58 -1.87
CA ARG A 16 11.11 3.69 -1.98
C ARG A 16 10.33 5.00 -2.15
N PHE A 17 10.44 5.88 -1.17
CA PHE A 17 9.95 7.27 -1.31
C PHE A 17 10.78 8.01 -2.35
N ARG A 18 10.10 8.86 -3.13
CA ARG A 18 10.65 9.52 -4.31
C ARG A 18 10.55 11.02 -4.20
N TYR A 19 11.54 11.71 -4.76
CA TYR A 19 11.47 13.15 -4.93
C TYR A 19 10.50 13.52 -6.03
N LYS A 20 9.95 14.74 -5.93
CA LYS A 20 9.03 15.28 -6.94
C LYS A 20 9.64 15.31 -8.35
N CYS A 21 10.95 15.52 -8.47
CA CYS A 21 11.64 15.57 -9.77
C CYS A 21 11.73 14.20 -10.48
N GLU A 22 11.44 13.08 -9.81
CA GLU A 22 11.48 11.73 -10.40
C GLU A 22 10.20 11.37 -11.20
N GLY A 23 9.18 12.24 -11.20
CA GLY A 23 7.94 12.01 -11.92
C GLY A 23 6.92 11.14 -11.17
N ARG A 24 5.72 10.99 -11.73
CA ARG A 24 4.54 10.41 -11.04
C ARG A 24 4.39 8.89 -11.19
N SER A 25 5.17 8.25 -12.05
CA SER A 25 4.94 6.84 -12.45
C SER A 25 5.60 5.81 -11.53
N ALA A 26 5.86 6.15 -10.26
CA ALA A 26 6.70 5.36 -9.35
C ALA A 26 6.03 4.11 -8.73
N GLY A 27 4.80 3.79 -9.11
CA GLY A 27 4.03 2.64 -8.62
C GLY A 27 3.27 2.90 -7.31
N SER A 28 2.38 1.98 -6.96
CA SER A 28 1.53 2.02 -5.74
C SER A 28 2.22 1.37 -4.53
N ILE A 29 1.80 1.75 -3.32
CA ILE A 29 2.20 1.06 -2.07
C ILE A 29 1.50 -0.32 -2.03
N PRO A 30 2.22 -1.44 -1.93
CA PRO A 30 1.64 -2.76 -1.84
C PRO A 30 1.13 -3.06 -0.43
N GLY A 31 0.16 -3.97 -0.35
CA GLY A 31 -0.29 -4.57 0.91
C GLY A 31 0.77 -5.48 1.53
N GLU A 32 0.64 -5.72 2.84
CA GLU A 32 1.51 -6.59 3.61
C GLU A 32 1.59 -7.99 3.00
N HIS A 33 0.43 -8.52 2.57
CA HIS A 33 0.32 -9.87 2.00
C HIS A 33 0.54 -9.93 0.48
N SER A 34 0.92 -8.82 -0.14
CA SER A 34 1.15 -8.77 -1.59
C SER A 34 2.28 -9.73 -1.99
N THR A 35 2.06 -10.55 -2.99
CA THR A 35 3.09 -11.40 -3.59
C THR A 35 3.37 -10.97 -5.02
N GLU A 36 4.36 -11.57 -5.66
CA GLU A 36 4.68 -11.31 -7.07
C GLU A 36 3.51 -11.65 -7.99
N ASN A 37 2.84 -12.78 -7.72
CA ASN A 37 1.75 -13.31 -8.52
C ASN A 37 0.38 -12.75 -8.11
N ASN A 38 0.24 -12.25 -6.88
CA ASN A 38 -1.00 -11.66 -6.40
C ASN A 38 -0.73 -10.33 -5.69
N LYS A 39 -1.00 -9.23 -6.39
CA LYS A 39 -0.78 -7.87 -5.89
C LYS A 39 -1.99 -7.44 -5.06
N THR A 40 -1.75 -7.15 -3.80
CA THR A 40 -2.73 -6.56 -2.88
C THR A 40 -2.32 -5.15 -2.48
N PHE A 41 -3.24 -4.40 -1.88
CA PHE A 41 -3.05 -2.99 -1.55
C PHE A 41 -3.62 -2.67 -0.16
N PRO A 42 -3.15 -1.61 0.50
CA PRO A 42 -3.72 -1.17 1.77
C PRO A 42 -5.22 -0.89 1.61
N SER A 43 -6.03 -1.39 2.54
CA SER A 43 -7.48 -1.23 2.51
C SER A 43 -8.09 -1.13 3.90
N ILE A 44 -9.26 -0.48 3.97
CA ILE A 44 -10.04 -0.31 5.19
C ILE A 44 -11.48 -0.78 4.97
N GLN A 45 -12.16 -1.06 6.07
CA GLN A 45 -13.58 -1.38 6.14
C GLN A 45 -14.26 -0.46 7.15
N VAL A 46 -15.49 -0.02 6.85
CA VAL A 46 -16.35 0.80 7.73
C VAL A 46 -17.37 -0.08 8.42
#